data_AF-A0A416JZ81-F1
#
_entry.id   AF-A0A416JZ81-F1
#
_cell.length_a   1.000
_cell.length_b   1.000
_cell.length_c   1.000
_cell.angle_alpha   90.00
_cell.angle_beta   90.00
_cell.angle_gamma   90.00
#
_symmetry.space_group_name_H-M   'P 1'
#
loop_
_entity.id
_entity.type
_entity.pdbx_description
1 polymer ?
#
loop_
_entity_poly.entity_id
_entity_poly.type
_entity_poly.pdbx_seq_one_letter_code
_entity_poly.pdbx_strand_id
1 'polypeptide(L)'
;MKKEKKQIVLNGSLLRPLSVGRGALLHAGGNIYHTSRVVTILEESEDCVRFETQNSHYHLSMSPFPLAAVSPLPVRLAACA
;
A
#
# COMPACT_ATOMS: atom_id res chain seq x y z
N MET A 1 -18.21 22.51 -13.53
CA MET A 1 -18.30 21.48 -12.48
C MET A 1 -17.04 20.63 -12.54
N LYS A 2 -16.20 20.58 -11.49
CA LYS A 2 -15.07 19.63 -11.46
C LYS A 2 -15.66 18.23 -11.34
N LYS A 3 -15.30 17.31 -12.24
CA LYS A 3 -15.69 15.89 -12.11
C LYS A 3 -15.11 15.36 -10.79
N GLU A 4 -15.93 14.66 -10.02
CA GLU A 4 -15.45 13.94 -8.85
C GLU A 4 -14.42 12.88 -9.28
N LYS A 5 -13.29 12.86 -8.57
CA LYS A 5 -12.22 11.90 -8.81
C LYS A 5 -12.49 10.63 -8.01
N LYS A 6 -12.20 9.48 -8.62
CA LYS A 6 -12.37 8.18 -7.95
C LYS A 6 -11.39 8.05 -6.78
N GLN A 7 -11.82 7.44 -5.69
CA GLN A 7 -10.93 7.04 -4.60
C GLN A 7 -10.48 5.60 -4.84
N ILE A 8 -9.17 5.35 -4.76
CA ILE A 8 -8.59 4.01 -4.89
C ILE A 8 -7.74 3.75 -3.65
N VAL A 9 -8.07 2.67 -2.94
CA VAL A 9 -7.37 2.23 -1.73
C VAL A 9 -6.70 0.89 -2.02
N LEU A 10 -5.41 0.80 -1.74
CA LEU A 10 -4.59 -0.38 -2.01
C LEU A 10 -3.70 -0.66 -0.80
N ASN A 11 -3.43 -1.95 -0.56
CA ASN A 11 -2.36 -2.39 0.33
C ASN A 11 -1.26 -3.03 -0.53
N GLY A 12 -0.05 -2.49 -0.47
CA GLY A 12 1.03 -2.89 -1.34
C GLY A 12 2.26 -2.01 -1.22
N SER A 13 3.06 -1.96 -2.27
CA SER A 13 4.31 -1.19 -2.30
C SER A 13 4.52 -0.46 -3.61
N LEU A 14 5.34 0.60 -3.55
CA LEU A 14 5.88 1.26 -4.73
C LEU A 14 7.04 0.43 -5.29
N LEU A 15 6.97 0.10 -6.58
CA LEU A 15 8.05 -0.61 -7.28
C LEU A 15 9.20 0.33 -7.69
N ARG A 16 8.96 1.65 -7.61
CA ARG A 16 9.96 2.71 -7.82
C ARG A 16 9.52 3.98 -7.08
N PRO A 17 10.44 4.92 -6.79
CA PRO A 17 10.09 6.19 -6.16
C PRO A 17 8.97 6.93 -6.90
N LEU A 18 8.04 7.51 -6.14
CA LEU A 18 6.94 8.29 -6.68
C LEU A 18 7.46 9.62 -7.21
N SER A 19 6.87 10.14 -8.30
CA SER A 19 7.27 11.44 -8.85
C SER A 19 6.12 12.08 -9.62
N VAL A 20 5.94 13.39 -9.42
CA VAL A 20 4.96 14.20 -10.16
C VAL A 20 5.31 14.19 -11.66
N GLY A 21 4.30 14.11 -12.51
CA GLY A 21 4.42 14.07 -13.97
C GLY A 21 4.70 12.68 -14.56
N ARG A 22 5.04 11.68 -13.73
CA ARG A 22 5.25 10.28 -14.14
C ARG A 22 4.13 9.37 -13.65
N GLY A 23 3.95 8.22 -14.29
CA GLY A 23 3.03 7.18 -13.79
C GLY A 23 3.63 6.48 -12.56
N ALA A 24 2.81 6.20 -11.55
CA ALA A 24 3.20 5.38 -10.42
C ALA A 24 3.17 3.90 -10.82
N LEU A 25 4.11 3.13 -10.28
CA LEU A 25 4.18 1.67 -10.49
C LEU A 25 4.02 0.99 -9.13
N LEU A 26 2.90 0.30 -8.95
CA LEU A 26 2.46 -0.26 -7.67
C LEU A 26 2.44 -1.79 -7.77
N HIS A 27 2.77 -2.47 -6.68
CA HIS A 27 2.51 -3.89 -6.51
C HIS A 27 1.53 -4.09 -5.36
N ALA A 28 0.39 -4.74 -5.63
CA ALA A 28 -0.63 -5.01 -4.63
C ALA A 28 -1.39 -6.30 -4.97
N GLY A 29 -1.64 -7.16 -3.97
CA GLY A 29 -2.39 -8.41 -4.15
C GLY A 29 -1.85 -9.33 -5.25
N GLY A 30 -0.53 -9.39 -5.44
CA GLY A 30 0.13 -10.19 -6.48
C GLY A 30 0.07 -9.60 -7.89
N ASN A 31 -0.49 -8.40 -8.05
CA ASN A 31 -0.62 -7.71 -9.34
C ASN A 31 0.26 -6.46 -9.40
N ILE A 32 0.67 -6.11 -10.61
CA ILE A 32 1.36 -4.85 -10.91
C ILE A 32 0.38 -3.86 -11.54
N TYR A 33 0.32 -2.66 -10.99
CA TYR A 33 -0.51 -1.56 -11.48
C TYR A 33 0.37 -0.43 -12.00
N HIS A 34 0.03 0.09 -13.17
CA HIS A 34 0.60 1.31 -13.72
C HIS A 34 -0.47 2.40 -13.79
N THR A 35 -0.27 3.49 -13.08
CA THR A 35 -1.24 4.59 -13.03
C THR A 35 -1.04 5.57 -14.19
N SER A 36 -2.02 6.44 -14.41
CA SER A 36 -1.79 7.67 -15.17
C SER A 36 -0.83 8.61 -14.42
N ARG A 37 -0.45 9.72 -15.05
CA ARG A 37 0.53 10.66 -14.48
C ARG A 37 0.05 11.17 -13.12
N VAL A 38 0.95 11.09 -12.14
CA VAL A 38 0.79 11.71 -10.83
C VAL A 38 0.78 13.22 -11.02
N VAL A 39 -0.24 13.88 -10.49
CA VAL A 39 -0.41 15.34 -10.54
C VAL A 39 0.08 15.95 -9.23
N THR A 40 -0.14 15.28 -8.11
CA THR A 40 0.21 15.78 -6.78
C THR A 40 0.54 14.62 -5.86
N ILE A 41 1.58 14.77 -5.05
CA ILE A 41 1.88 13.87 -3.93
C ILE A 41 1.39 14.60 -2.68
N LEU A 42 0.48 13.96 -1.94
CA LEU A 42 -0.20 14.56 -0.80
C LEU A 42 0.49 14.16 0.51
N GLU A 43 0.92 12.91 0.59
CA GLU A 43 1.56 12.34 1.77
C GLU A 43 2.52 11.24 1.31
N GLU A 44 3.71 11.22 1.88
CA GLU A 44 4.70 10.17 1.67
C GLU A 44 5.37 9.90 3.03
N SER A 45 5.12 8.70 3.54
CA SER A 45 5.61 8.22 4.83
C SER A 45 6.07 6.77 4.68
N GLU A 46 6.67 6.21 5.72
CA GLU A 46 7.11 4.82 5.73
C GLU A 46 5.94 3.83 5.59
N ASP A 47 4.80 4.16 6.21
CA ASP A 47 3.62 3.27 6.26
C ASP A 47 2.57 3.56 5.21
N CYS A 48 2.59 4.75 4.59
CA CYS A 48 1.58 5.12 3.60
C CYS A 48 2.06 6.16 2.57
N VAL A 49 1.44 6.12 1.39
CA VAL A 49 1.59 7.12 0.35
C VAL A 49 0.22 7.51 -0.19
N ARG A 50 -0.05 8.81 -0.26
CA ARG A 50 -1.26 9.36 -0.86
C ARG A 50 -0.90 10.29 -1.99
N PHE A 51 -1.52 10.07 -3.14
CA PHE A 51 -1.23 10.84 -4.33
C PHE A 51 -2.45 10.95 -5.24
N GLU A 52 -2.43 11.96 -6.09
CA GLU A 52 -3.48 12.26 -7.02
C GLU A 52 -2.99 12.06 -8.44
N THR A 53 -3.83 11.47 -9.27
CA THR A 53 -3.66 11.36 -10.71
C THR A 53 -4.72 12.21 -11.42
N GLN A 54 -4.77 12.17 -12.76
CA GLN A 54 -5.77 12.93 -13.51
C GLN A 54 -7.21 12.59 -13.11
N ASN A 55 -7.50 11.35 -12.73
CA ASN A 55 -8.86 10.84 -12.53
C ASN A 55 -9.09 10.16 -11.18
N SER A 56 -8.06 9.99 -10.35
CA SER A 56 -8.18 9.25 -9.09
C SER A 56 -7.26 9.78 -8.00
N HIS A 57 -7.73 9.73 -6.77
CA HIS A 57 -6.91 9.84 -5.57
C HIS A 57 -6.58 8.44 -5.08
N TYR A 58 -5.30 8.18 -4.87
CA TYR A 58 -4.78 6.93 -4.37
C TYR A 58 -4.42 7.06 -2.90
N HIS A 59 -4.76 6.03 -2.15
CA HIS A 59 -4.26 5.76 -0.82
C HIS A 59 -3.58 4.38 -0.87
N LEU A 60 -2.25 4.37 -0.81
CA LEU A 60 -1.46 3.16 -0.72
C LEU A 60 -0.99 2.98 0.72
N SER A 61 -1.52 1.97 1.39
CA SER A 61 -0.96 1.49 2.65
C SER A 61 0.20 0.56 2.33
N MET A 62 1.35 0.82 2.95
CA MET A 62 2.58 0.04 2.86
C MET A 62 2.95 -0.62 4.19
N SER A 63 2.08 -0.52 5.19
CA SER A 63 2.32 -1.12 6.49
C SER A 63 2.48 -2.63 6.32
N PRO A 64 3.53 -3.23 6.91
CA PRO A 64 3.73 -4.66 6.83
C PRO A 64 2.50 -5.36 7.43
N PHE A 65 2.04 -6.42 6.77
CA PHE A 65 1.12 -7.36 7.42
C PHE A 65 1.78 -7.79 8.74
N PRO A 66 1.09 -7.77 9.89
CA PRO A 66 1.69 -8.21 11.13
C PRO A 66 2.05 -9.69 10.99
N LEU A 67 3.30 -9.98 10.65
CA LEU A 67 3.84 -11.31 10.39
C LEU A 67 4.03 -12.13 11.69
N ALA A 68 3.42 -11.69 12.79
CA ALA A 68 3.52 -12.36 14.08
C ALA A 68 2.36 -11.92 15.02
N ALA A 69 1.11 -12.21 14.66
CA ALA A 69 0.20 -12.65 15.72
C ALA A 69 0.60 -14.08 16.04
N VAL A 70 1.68 -14.20 16.82
CA VAL A 70 2.28 -15.44 17.31
C VAL A 70 1.13 -16.31 17.82
N SER A 71 0.78 -17.37 17.07
CA SER A 71 -0.11 -18.36 17.64
C SER A 71 0.62 -18.93 18.86
N PRO A 72 0.07 -18.90 20.08
CA PRO A 72 0.63 -19.67 21.15
C PRO A 72 0.36 -21.13 20.80
N LEU A 73 1.27 -21.77 20.06
CA LEU A 73 1.27 -23.22 19.96
C LEU A 73 1.47 -23.72 21.39
N PRO A 74 0.53 -24.49 21.97
CA PRO A 74 0.66 -24.95 23.34
C PRO A 74 1.81 -25.95 23.39
N VAL A 75 2.98 -25.48 23.85
CA VAL A 75 4.09 -26.37 24.18
C VAL A 75 3.69 -27.08 25.48
N ARG A 76 3.08 -28.26 25.36
CA ARG A 76 2.89 -29.14 26.53
C ARG A 76 4.26 -29.69 26.90
N LEU A 77 4.88 -29.12 27.94
CA LEU A 77 5.99 -29.76 28.62
C LEU A 77 5.45 -31.05 29.25
N ALA A 78 5.87 -32.20 28.73
CA ALA A 78 5.70 -33.46 29.43
C ALA A 78 6.78 -33.55 30.52
N ALA A 79 6.37 -33.51 31.79
CA ALA A 79 7.23 -33.87 32.90
C ALA A 79 7.29 -35.41 32.96
N CYS A 80 8.49 -35.99 32.86
CA CYS A 80 8.69 -37.40 33.17
C CYS A 80 8.94 -37.54 34.68
N ALA A 81 8.33 -38.56 35.28
CA ALA A 81 8.42 -38.90 36.70
C ALA A 81 9.75 -39.59 37.05
#